data_AF-A0A094B6G3-F1
#
_entry.id   AF-A0A094B6G3-F1
#
_cell.length_a   1.000
_cell.length_b   1.000
_cell.length_c   1.000
_cell.angle_alpha   90.00
_cell.angle_beta   90.00
_cell.angle_gamma   90.00
#
_symmetry.space_group_name_H-M   'P 1'
#
loop_
_entity.id
_entity.type
_entity.pdbx_description
1 polymer ?
#
loop_
_entity_poly.entity_id
_entity_poly.type
_entity_poly.pdbx_seq_one_letter_code
_entity_poly.pdbx_strand_id
1 'polypeptide(L)'
;MEGTDGVETEIVGAELTEMVGGRDTEIAGGSETDIAGGPETEIDGGGSATEIVGGAETEISGGPETEMDGASETEIEGAELIEIAGASSTEIVGGAGTGAEGFSRDITTGLL
;
A
#
# COMPACT_ATOMS: atom_id res chain seq x y z
N MET A 1 -21.35 -17.98 -20.71
CA MET A 1 -21.28 -16.56 -20.32
C MET A 1 -20.50 -16.56 -19.03
N GLU A 2 -19.18 -16.44 -19.13
CA GLU A 2 -18.32 -16.19 -17.98
C GLU A 2 -18.56 -14.73 -17.58
N GLY A 3 -19.05 -14.53 -16.36
CA GLY A 3 -19.34 -13.19 -15.83
C GLY A 3 -18.03 -12.48 -15.52
N THR A 4 -17.86 -11.32 -16.13
CA THR A 4 -16.80 -10.36 -15.87
C THR A 4 -17.13 -9.60 -14.58
N ASP A 5 -16.83 -10.13 -13.39
CA ASP A 5 -17.21 -9.44 -12.14
C ASP A 5 -16.05 -9.40 -11.12
N GLY A 6 -14.82 -9.14 -11.56
CA GLY A 6 -13.79 -8.50 -10.73
C GLY A 6 -13.93 -6.99 -10.92
N VAL A 7 -14.22 -6.25 -9.85
CA VAL A 7 -14.28 -4.79 -9.91
C VAL A 7 -12.85 -4.30 -9.80
N GLU A 8 -12.23 -4.09 -10.96
CA GLU A 8 -11.02 -3.27 -11.10
C GLU A 8 -11.42 -1.82 -10.82
N THR A 9 -10.69 -1.14 -9.93
CA THR A 9 -10.94 0.27 -9.61
C THR A 9 -9.69 1.09 -9.85
N GLU A 10 -9.77 2.02 -10.80
CA GLU A 10 -8.69 2.96 -11.12
C GLU A 10 -9.07 4.38 -10.64
N ILE A 11 -8.20 5.02 -9.87
CA ILE A 11 -8.38 6.38 -9.36
C ILE A 11 -7.14 7.22 -9.71
N VAL A 12 -7.35 8.40 -10.29
CA VAL A 12 -6.24 9.29 -10.70
C VAL A 12 -6.44 10.69 -10.13
N GLY A 13 -5.48 11.15 -9.33
CA GLY A 13 -5.38 12.53 -8.85
C GLY A 13 -6.52 12.98 -7.92
N ALA A 14 -7.10 12.05 -7.15
CA ALA A 14 -8.12 12.37 -6.16
C ALA A 14 -7.50 13.04 -4.91
N GLU A 15 -8.14 14.08 -4.37
CA GLU A 15 -7.68 14.69 -3.11
C GLU A 15 -7.77 13.69 -1.95
N LEU A 16 -8.90 12.99 -1.86
CA LEU A 16 -9.19 11.97 -0.87
C LEU A 16 -9.72 10.71 -1.57
N THR A 17 -9.18 9.54 -1.21
CA THR A 17 -9.68 8.24 -1.63
C THR A 17 -9.98 7.39 -0.40
N GLU A 18 -11.22 6.91 -0.28
CA GLU A 18 -11.61 5.93 0.74
C GLU A 18 -12.20 4.70 0.05
N MET A 19 -11.64 3.52 0.32
CA MET A 19 -12.08 2.27 -0.31
C MET A 19 -12.20 1.14 0.70
N VAL A 20 -13.22 0.30 0.51
CA VAL A 20 -13.41 -0.95 1.30
C VAL A 20 -13.62 -2.11 0.33
N GLY A 21 -12.65 -3.01 0.31
CA GLY A 21 -12.60 -4.11 -0.65
C GLY A 21 -12.37 -3.63 -2.08
N GLY A 22 -12.39 -4.59 -2.99
CA GLY A 22 -11.90 -4.45 -4.35
C GLY A 22 -11.27 -5.78 -4.71
N ARG A 23 -11.18 -6.12 -6.00
CA ARG A 23 -10.24 -7.18 -6.39
C ARG A 23 -8.90 -6.55 -6.69
N ASP A 24 -8.91 -5.62 -7.62
CA ASP A 24 -7.70 -4.97 -8.11
C ASP A 24 -7.94 -3.46 -7.99
N THR A 25 -7.10 -2.79 -7.22
CA THR A 25 -7.21 -1.34 -6.96
C THR A 25 -5.93 -0.66 -7.40
N GLU A 26 -6.05 0.30 -8.31
CA GLU A 26 -4.95 1.11 -8.80
C GLU A 26 -5.22 2.58 -8.48
N ILE A 27 -4.29 3.23 -7.78
CA ILE A 27 -4.38 4.65 -7.44
C ILE A 27 -3.13 5.36 -7.92
N ALA A 28 -3.29 6.32 -8.83
CA ALA A 28 -2.22 7.15 -9.33
C ALA A 28 -2.37 8.60 -8.83
N GLY A 29 -1.54 8.98 -7.87
CA GLY A 29 -1.54 10.29 -7.24
C GLY A 29 -2.69 10.49 -6.26
N GLY A 30 -2.55 11.50 -5.42
CA GLY A 30 -3.61 11.96 -4.52
C GLY A 30 -3.05 12.78 -3.39
N SER A 31 -3.87 13.13 -2.39
CA SER A 31 -3.37 13.73 -1.13
C SER A 31 -3.51 12.78 0.05
N GLU A 32 -4.64 12.09 0.19
CA GLU A 32 -4.88 11.12 1.26
C GLU A 32 -5.59 9.89 0.69
N THR A 33 -5.13 8.69 1.07
CA THR A 33 -5.67 7.40 0.60
C THR A 33 -5.84 6.44 1.76
N ASP A 34 -7.07 5.95 1.96
CA ASP A 34 -7.43 4.96 2.97
C ASP A 34 -8.07 3.73 2.29
N ILE A 35 -7.47 2.55 2.46
CA ILE A 35 -7.95 1.31 1.84
C ILE A 35 -8.11 0.22 2.90
N ALA A 36 -9.29 -0.39 2.96
CA ALA A 36 -9.55 -1.54 3.82
C ALA A 36 -9.80 -2.81 2.99
N GLY A 37 -8.77 -3.64 2.87
CA GLY A 37 -8.81 -4.98 2.29
C GLY A 37 -8.88 -5.00 0.76
N GLY A 38 -8.49 -6.15 0.21
CA GLY A 38 -8.41 -6.42 -1.22
C GLY A 38 -7.39 -7.54 -1.45
N PRO A 39 -7.50 -8.33 -2.51
CA PRO A 39 -6.41 -9.19 -2.92
C PRO A 39 -5.23 -8.37 -3.42
N GLU A 40 -5.42 -7.41 -4.33
CA GLU A 40 -4.32 -6.67 -4.96
C GLU A 40 -4.58 -5.14 -4.87
N THR A 41 -3.55 -4.37 -4.50
CA THR A 41 -3.60 -2.91 -4.38
C THR A 41 -2.27 -2.29 -4.81
N GLU A 42 -2.32 -1.42 -5.80
CA GLU A 42 -1.18 -0.67 -6.32
C GLU A 42 -1.42 0.83 -6.15
N ILE A 43 -0.44 1.53 -5.55
CA ILE A 43 -0.49 2.98 -5.35
C ILE A 43 0.79 3.60 -5.90
N ASP A 44 0.68 4.45 -6.92
CA ASP A 44 1.79 5.21 -7.49
C ASP A 44 1.64 6.70 -7.19
N GLY A 45 2.68 7.31 -6.63
CA GLY A 45 2.69 8.73 -6.30
C GLY A 45 1.79 9.06 -5.11
N GLY A 46 1.76 8.19 -4.10
CA GLY A 46 1.00 8.35 -2.86
C GLY A 46 1.01 9.80 -2.37
N GLY A 47 -0.14 10.26 -1.90
CA GLY A 47 -0.30 11.63 -1.41
C GLY A 47 0.51 11.92 -0.15
N SER A 48 0.13 12.93 0.62
CA SER A 48 0.77 13.22 1.91
C SER A 48 0.65 12.06 2.93
N ALA A 49 -0.35 11.18 2.80
CA ALA A 49 -0.49 9.99 3.64
C ALA A 49 -1.21 8.86 2.89
N THR A 50 -0.83 7.62 3.21
CA THR A 50 -1.50 6.39 2.73
C THR A 50 -1.67 5.42 3.90
N GLU A 51 -2.92 5.01 4.19
CA GLU A 51 -3.26 4.01 5.19
C GLU A 51 -3.91 2.77 4.52
N ILE A 52 -3.39 1.58 4.82
CA ILE A 52 -3.92 0.33 4.27
C ILE A 52 -4.13 -0.70 5.39
N VAL A 53 -5.34 -1.25 5.48
CA VAL A 53 -5.70 -2.27 6.46
C VAL A 53 -6.16 -3.54 5.76
N GLY A 54 -5.39 -4.62 5.90
CA GLY A 54 -5.67 -5.88 5.22
C GLY A 54 -5.21 -5.87 3.76
N GLY A 55 -4.82 -7.02 3.25
CA GLY A 55 -4.40 -7.19 1.86
C GLY A 55 -3.84 -8.58 1.64
N ALA A 56 -3.94 -9.12 0.42
CA ALA A 56 -3.05 -10.22 0.05
C ALA A 56 -1.71 -9.63 -0.41
N GLU A 57 -1.74 -8.79 -1.43
CA GLU A 57 -0.57 -8.14 -2.03
C GLU A 57 -0.79 -6.63 -2.09
N THR A 58 0.24 -5.85 -1.74
CA THR A 58 0.17 -4.39 -1.76
C THR A 58 1.49 -3.79 -2.18
N GLU A 59 1.45 -2.96 -3.21
CA GLU A 59 2.59 -2.25 -3.77
C GLU A 59 2.39 -0.74 -3.67
N ILE A 60 3.37 -0.03 -3.14
CA ILE A 60 3.32 1.43 -2.98
C ILE A 60 4.61 2.04 -3.51
N SER A 61 4.48 2.99 -4.43
CA SER A 61 5.58 3.81 -4.92
C SER A 61 5.37 5.29 -4.54
N GLY A 62 6.31 5.84 -3.78
CA GLY A 62 6.32 7.23 -3.34
C GLY A 62 5.38 7.54 -2.16
N GLY A 63 5.23 8.84 -1.88
CA GLY A 63 4.51 9.36 -0.71
C GLY A 63 5.46 9.70 0.45
N PRO A 64 5.16 10.67 1.33
CA PRO A 64 5.98 10.94 2.50
C PRO A 64 5.66 9.98 3.66
N GLU A 65 4.41 9.53 3.81
CA GLU A 65 3.99 8.70 4.95
C GLU A 65 3.12 7.52 4.47
N THR A 66 3.48 6.31 4.90
CA THR A 66 2.75 5.07 4.64
C THR A 66 2.57 4.28 5.93
N GLU A 67 1.31 3.99 6.28
CA GLU A 67 0.93 3.11 7.39
C GLU A 67 0.19 1.88 6.85
N MET A 68 0.55 0.70 7.36
CA MET A 68 -0.12 -0.54 6.97
C MET A 68 -0.35 -1.48 8.16
N ASP A 69 -1.57 -1.97 8.30
CA ASP A 69 -1.94 -3.00 9.29
C ASP A 69 -2.51 -4.25 8.59
N GLY A 70 -1.70 -5.31 8.58
CA GLY A 70 -2.06 -6.61 8.05
C GLY A 70 -2.01 -6.65 6.52
N ALA A 71 -1.08 -7.43 5.99
CA ALA A 71 -1.03 -7.86 4.60
C ALA A 71 -0.32 -9.21 4.52
N SER A 72 -0.46 -9.95 3.42
CA SER A 72 0.40 -11.14 3.23
C SER A 72 1.75 -10.70 2.71
N GLU A 73 1.77 -9.87 1.67
CA GLU A 73 2.98 -9.36 1.03
C GLU A 73 2.86 -7.84 0.81
N THR A 74 3.92 -7.12 1.15
CA THR A 74 4.00 -5.66 1.07
C THR A 74 5.31 -5.27 0.39
N GLU A 75 5.23 -4.45 -0.65
CA GLU A 75 6.38 -3.84 -1.31
C GLU A 75 6.23 -2.31 -1.30
N ILE A 76 7.24 -1.61 -0.78
CA ILE A 76 7.24 -0.14 -0.72
C ILE A 76 8.54 0.41 -1.31
N GLU A 77 8.42 1.30 -2.28
CA GLU A 77 9.52 2.04 -2.87
C GLU A 77 9.38 3.54 -2.62
N GLY A 78 10.41 4.17 -2.06
CA GLY A 78 10.55 5.63 -2.08
C GLY A 78 9.68 6.43 -1.10
N ALA A 79 8.99 5.77 -0.15
CA ALA A 79 8.29 6.46 0.93
C ALA A 79 9.25 6.95 2.03
N GLU A 80 9.05 8.15 2.61
CA GLU A 80 9.97 8.72 3.61
C GLU A 80 9.81 8.08 5.00
N LEU A 81 8.58 7.95 5.47
CA LEU A 81 8.20 7.31 6.73
C LEU A 81 7.28 6.12 6.45
N ILE A 82 7.64 4.96 6.98
CA ILE A 82 6.95 3.70 6.75
C ILE A 82 6.69 3.05 8.10
N GLU A 83 5.43 2.78 8.42
CA GLU A 83 5.01 2.00 9.59
C GLU A 83 4.19 0.79 9.13
N ILE A 84 4.65 -0.42 9.43
CA ILE A 84 3.94 -1.65 9.04
C ILE A 84 3.80 -2.57 10.23
N ALA A 85 2.57 -3.04 10.46
CA ALA A 85 2.23 -4.03 11.47
C ALA A 85 1.62 -5.28 10.84
N GLY A 86 2.05 -6.46 11.30
CA GLY A 86 1.34 -7.72 11.05
C GLY A 86 1.36 -8.24 9.62
N ALA A 87 2.26 -7.74 8.75
CA ALA A 87 2.43 -8.32 7.42
C ALA A 87 3.21 -9.65 7.46
N SER A 88 3.02 -10.57 6.53
CA SER A 88 3.79 -11.83 6.54
C SER A 88 5.19 -11.65 5.93
N SER A 89 5.26 -10.95 4.80
CA SER A 89 6.50 -10.58 4.11
C SER A 89 6.47 -9.09 3.76
N THR A 90 7.59 -8.41 3.98
CA THR A 90 7.74 -7.00 3.64
C THR A 90 9.08 -6.75 2.94
N GLU A 91 9.03 -6.03 1.81
CA GLU A 91 10.21 -5.48 1.14
C GLU A 91 10.09 -3.95 1.06
N ILE A 92 11.12 -3.26 1.53
CA ILE A 92 11.21 -1.80 1.52
C ILE A 92 12.49 -1.38 0.81
N VAL A 93 12.34 -0.49 -0.16
CA VAL A 93 13.44 0.15 -0.90
C VAL A 93 13.38 1.65 -0.65
N GLY A 94 14.35 2.18 0.09
CA GLY A 94 14.43 3.58 0.47
C GLY A 94 13.85 3.88 1.85
N GLY A 95 13.49 5.16 2.05
CA GLY A 95 12.96 5.69 3.30
C GLY A 95 14.00 6.27 4.25
N ALA A 96 13.55 7.24 5.04
CA ALA A 96 14.31 7.88 6.10
C ALA A 96 13.99 7.26 7.48
N GLY A 97 12.76 6.75 7.67
CA GLY A 97 12.33 6.07 8.87
C GLY A 97 11.45 4.86 8.56
N THR A 98 11.86 3.69 9.03
CA THR A 98 11.09 2.45 8.92
C THR A 98 10.80 1.87 10.31
N GLY A 99 9.52 1.74 10.63
CA GLY A 99 8.98 1.05 11.79
C GLY A 99 8.24 -0.19 11.30
N ALA A 100 8.61 -1.35 11.82
CA ALA A 100 8.13 -2.61 11.26
C ALA A 100 8.00 -3.60 12.43
N GLU A 101 6.81 -4.15 12.65
CA GLU A 101 6.57 -5.18 13.67
C GLU A 101 5.57 -6.28 13.29
N GLY A 102 5.78 -7.47 13.85
CA GLY A 102 4.83 -8.59 13.72
C GLY A 102 5.00 -9.49 12.49
N PHE A 103 6.13 -9.42 11.77
CA PHE A 103 6.33 -10.18 10.52
C PHE A 103 6.89 -11.58 10.65
N SER A 104 6.78 -12.32 9.55
CA SER A 104 7.55 -13.54 9.32
C SER A 104 8.85 -13.27 8.52
N ARG A 105 8.92 -12.24 7.67
CA ARG A 105 10.12 -11.88 6.91
C ARG A 105 10.17 -10.40 6.48
N ASP A 106 11.32 -9.77 6.68
CA ASP A 106 11.58 -8.36 6.32
C ASP A 106 12.87 -8.19 5.54
N ILE A 107 12.83 -7.33 4.51
CA ILE A 107 13.98 -6.85 3.77
C ILE A 107 13.88 -5.33 3.64
N THR A 108 14.84 -4.60 4.22
CA THR A 108 14.94 -3.14 4.02
C THR A 108 16.27 -2.83 3.35
N THR A 109 16.22 -2.15 2.21
CA THR A 109 17.41 -1.73 1.45
C THR A 109 17.36 -0.24 1.14
N GLY A 110 18.52 0.40 1.00
CA GLY A 110 18.57 1.77 0.48
C GLY A 110 18.16 2.89 1.44
N LEU A 111 18.17 2.67 2.76
CA LEU A 111 17.97 3.72 3.76
C LEU A 111 18.90 4.93 3.48
N LEU A 112 18.33 6.13 3.37
CA LEU A 112 19.05 7.37 3.04
C LEU A 112 19.74 8.01 4.25
#